data_AF-A0A2V4AM52-F1
#
_entry.id   AF-A0A2V4AM52-F1
#
_cell.length_a   1.000
_cell.length_b   1.000
_cell.length_c   1.000
_cell.angle_alpha   90.00
_cell.angle_beta   90.00
_cell.angle_gamma   90.00
#
_symmetry.space_group_name_H-M   'P 1'
#
loop_
_entity.id
_entity.type
_entity.pdbx_description
1 polymer ?
#
loop_
_entity_poly.entity_id
_entity_poly.type
_entity_poly.pdbx_seq_one_letter_code
_entity_poly.pdbx_strand_id
1 'polypeptide(L)'
;MLVTLVVALVAAGTLVVLRLSPGEERIGAAALGSPQATTSTPAPGSAPPAPTTTPPAAPAQSQAPQERGPRFAAWVDDVAGWLDIPRRAMHAYAAATVKLGEQQPDCHLSWVTLAGIGRIASDHGRAGGRITAAGVPARPIGTIELRDFAGEVISLPGAAGPMQLSPALWRRWAASASGGAPNVQDLDDAALAAGRALCADGRDLADGDDWLAGVSAVHDAPLFLHRVLATANVYGTVGMSGTAPNRAALTAVTFAIEKIGLPYVWGGNGTEQGDAGFDCSGLTTAAYARAGITLLRTAHWQYNSVPLLQGDEQPRLGDLIFYGDPATKIHHVGIYIGNQQMIDAPTFGQAVQVHNYRTPGDDYAGAGRPAD
;
A
#
# COMPACT_ATOMS: atom_id res chain seq x y z
N MET A 1 -8.64 90.02 34.70
CA MET A 1 -7.95 91.02 33.84
C MET A 1 -6.77 90.30 33.21
N LEU A 2 -6.48 90.36 31.92
CA LEU A 2 -7.15 90.93 30.76
C LEU A 2 -6.39 90.31 29.56
N VAL A 3 -7.14 89.75 28.60
CA VAL A 3 -6.95 89.80 27.13
C VAL A 3 -5.66 89.25 26.47
N THR A 4 -5.86 88.12 25.78
CA THR A 4 -5.60 87.82 24.35
C THR A 4 -4.54 88.62 23.56
N LEU A 5 -3.64 87.90 22.87
CA LEU A 5 -3.37 88.18 21.45
C LEU A 5 -2.86 86.92 20.72
N VAL A 6 -3.61 86.50 19.70
CA VAL A 6 -3.23 85.52 18.68
C VAL A 6 -2.50 86.27 17.58
N VAL A 7 -1.33 85.77 17.17
CA VAL A 7 -0.65 86.21 15.94
C VAL A 7 -0.50 84.98 15.04
N ALA A 8 -1.29 84.96 13.96
CA ALA A 8 -1.16 84.00 12.87
C ALA A 8 -0.18 84.55 11.84
N LEU A 9 0.91 83.82 11.59
CA LEU A 9 1.85 84.09 10.50
C LEU A 9 1.53 83.13 9.34
N VAL A 10 1.03 83.69 8.24
CA VAL A 10 0.84 82.97 6.97
C VAL A 10 2.12 83.10 6.16
N ALA A 11 2.87 82.01 6.04
CA ALA A 11 3.99 81.92 5.10
C ALA A 11 3.49 81.25 3.81
N ALA A 12 3.44 82.03 2.72
CA ALA A 12 3.18 81.52 1.39
C ALA A 12 4.46 80.84 0.85
N GLY A 13 4.48 79.51 0.84
CA GLY A 13 5.51 78.71 0.19
C GLY A 13 5.10 78.29 -1.22
N THR A 14 5.76 78.83 -2.23
CA THR A 14 5.69 78.35 -3.62
C THR A 14 6.28 76.95 -3.72
N LEU A 15 5.46 75.95 -4.08
CA LEU A 15 5.92 74.59 -4.35
C LEU A 15 6.49 74.51 -5.77
N VAL A 16 7.82 74.49 -5.90
CA VAL A 16 8.48 74.11 -7.17
C VAL A 16 8.49 72.59 -7.26
N VAL A 17 7.66 72.03 -8.13
CA VAL A 17 7.68 70.59 -8.44
C VAL A 17 8.80 70.35 -9.46
N LEU A 18 9.97 69.93 -8.99
CA LEU A 18 10.99 69.33 -9.85
C LEU A 18 10.48 67.96 -10.33
N ARG A 19 10.11 67.85 -11.61
CA ARG A 19 9.93 66.56 -12.28
C ARG A 19 11.30 65.96 -12.57
N LEU A 20 11.73 65.03 -11.73
CA LEU A 20 12.84 64.13 -12.06
C LEU A 20 12.29 63.00 -12.91
N SER A 21 12.59 63.03 -14.21
CA SER A 21 12.44 61.87 -15.09
C SER A 21 13.52 60.84 -14.71
N PRO A 22 13.20 59.56 -14.46
CA PRO A 22 14.21 58.53 -14.35
C PRO A 22 14.78 58.27 -15.75
N GLY A 23 16.08 58.52 -15.92
CA GLY A 23 16.84 58.09 -17.09
C GLY A 23 17.06 56.58 -17.08
N GLU A 24 16.91 55.95 -18.24
CA GLU A 24 17.27 54.56 -18.48
C GLU A 24 18.80 54.39 -18.44
N GLU A 25 19.34 53.81 -17.36
CA GLU A 25 20.64 53.14 -17.37
C GLU A 25 20.41 51.64 -17.58
N ARG A 26 20.84 51.14 -18.74
CA ARG A 26 20.84 49.72 -19.08
C ARG A 26 21.94 49.00 -18.29
N ILE A 27 21.55 48.23 -17.28
CA ILE A 27 22.38 47.16 -16.72
C ILE A 27 21.93 45.85 -17.39
N GLY A 28 22.85 45.20 -18.11
CA GLY A 28 22.61 43.93 -18.78
C GLY A 28 22.35 42.82 -17.76
N ALA A 29 21.09 42.44 -17.60
CA ALA A 29 20.70 41.21 -16.91
C ALA A 29 20.91 40.03 -17.86
N ALA A 30 21.86 39.16 -17.52
CA ALA A 30 21.93 37.82 -18.08
C ALA A 30 20.60 37.11 -17.82
N ALA A 31 19.97 36.61 -18.88
CA ALA A 31 18.72 35.88 -18.83
C ALA A 31 18.89 34.57 -18.06
N LEU A 32 18.51 34.58 -16.78
CA LEU A 32 18.14 33.35 -16.07
C LEU A 32 16.78 32.93 -16.60
N GLY A 33 16.79 32.11 -17.65
CA GLY A 33 15.60 31.41 -18.11
C GLY A 33 15.06 30.56 -16.97
N SER A 34 13.90 30.92 -16.43
CA SER A 34 13.12 30.01 -15.60
C SER A 34 12.84 28.76 -16.45
N PRO A 35 13.17 27.54 -16.00
CA PRO A 35 12.68 26.36 -16.67
C PRO A 35 11.15 26.39 -16.52
N GLN A 36 10.45 26.68 -17.61
CA GLN A 36 9.03 26.39 -17.74
C GLN A 36 8.89 24.89 -17.51
N ALA A 37 8.42 24.51 -16.33
CA ALA A 37 7.79 23.22 -16.13
C ALA A 37 6.67 23.14 -17.16
N THR A 38 6.82 22.27 -18.15
CA THR A 38 5.73 21.89 -19.04
C THR A 38 4.69 21.20 -18.17
N THR A 39 3.74 21.98 -17.66
CA THR A 39 2.52 21.49 -17.03
C THR A 39 1.67 20.87 -18.14
N SER A 40 1.98 19.63 -18.55
CA SER A 40 0.99 18.80 -19.19
C SER A 40 0.05 18.29 -18.10
N THR A 41 -0.87 19.13 -17.67
CA THR A 41 -2.06 18.70 -16.94
C THR A 41 -2.79 17.69 -17.82
N PRO A 42 -3.01 16.44 -17.39
CA PRO A 42 -3.85 15.51 -18.14
C PRO A 42 -5.24 16.14 -18.29
N ALA A 43 -5.86 15.97 -19.46
CA ALA A 43 -7.21 16.45 -19.69
C ALA A 43 -8.17 15.91 -18.60
N PRO A 44 -9.09 16.73 -18.08
CA PRO A 44 -10.10 16.24 -17.14
C PRO A 44 -10.99 15.23 -17.87
N GLY A 45 -10.88 13.95 -17.51
CA GLY A 45 -11.73 12.88 -18.04
C GLY A 45 -11.05 11.55 -18.34
N SER A 46 -9.72 11.44 -18.31
CA SER A 46 -9.06 10.14 -18.38
C SER A 46 -9.00 9.51 -16.99
N ALA A 47 -9.69 8.39 -16.80
CA ALA A 47 -9.54 7.56 -15.60
C ALA A 47 -8.05 7.29 -15.34
N PRO A 48 -7.59 7.31 -14.08
CA PRO A 48 -6.22 6.93 -13.78
C PRO A 48 -6.00 5.51 -14.29
N PRO A 49 -4.87 5.22 -14.97
CA PRO A 49 -4.61 3.85 -15.39
C PRO A 49 -4.47 2.99 -14.13
N ALA A 50 -4.99 1.77 -14.23
CA ALA A 50 -4.80 0.75 -13.21
C ALA A 50 -3.31 0.59 -12.85
N PRO A 51 -3.01 0.04 -11.66
CA PRO A 51 -1.65 -0.35 -11.32
C PRO A 51 -0.99 -1.11 -12.48
N THR A 52 0.31 -0.90 -12.69
CA THR A 52 1.06 -1.56 -13.75
C THR A 52 0.91 -3.07 -13.66
N THR A 53 0.73 -3.72 -14.80
CA THR A 53 0.49 -5.16 -14.89
C THR A 53 1.74 -6.00 -14.71
N THR A 54 2.93 -5.40 -14.67
CA THR A 54 4.18 -6.12 -14.37
C THR A 54 4.33 -6.23 -12.86
N PRO A 55 4.12 -7.40 -12.26
CA PRO A 55 4.27 -7.56 -10.83
C PRO A 55 5.77 -7.58 -10.51
N PRO A 56 6.16 -7.01 -9.37
CA PRO A 56 7.46 -7.34 -8.80
C PRO A 56 7.50 -8.82 -8.38
N ALA A 57 8.66 -9.30 -7.92
CA ALA A 57 8.89 -10.71 -7.57
C ALA A 57 7.77 -11.34 -6.71
N ALA A 58 7.60 -12.67 -6.81
CA ALA A 58 6.65 -13.42 -5.98
C ALA A 58 6.79 -13.06 -4.50
N PRO A 59 5.69 -13.10 -3.71
CA PRO A 59 5.75 -12.73 -2.31
C PRO A 59 6.78 -13.52 -1.52
N ALA A 60 7.27 -12.92 -0.43
CA ALA A 60 8.14 -13.60 0.52
C ALA A 60 7.52 -14.93 0.99
N GLN A 61 8.22 -16.03 0.72
CA GLN A 61 7.78 -17.37 1.05
C GLN A 61 7.95 -17.64 2.55
N SER A 62 6.88 -17.50 3.34
CA SER A 62 6.86 -17.99 4.72
C SER A 62 6.24 -19.40 4.75
N GLN A 63 6.98 -20.37 5.26
CA GLN A 63 6.46 -21.72 5.42
C GLN A 63 5.74 -21.87 6.76
N ALA A 64 4.53 -22.43 6.72
CA ALA A 64 3.87 -22.87 7.94
C ALA A 64 4.57 -24.12 8.50
N PRO A 65 4.63 -24.31 9.83
CA PRO A 65 5.14 -25.56 10.39
C PRO A 65 4.37 -26.77 9.82
N GLN A 66 5.10 -27.78 9.33
CA GLN A 66 4.53 -28.94 8.66
C GLN A 66 3.80 -29.88 9.64
N GLU A 67 4.29 -30.01 10.88
CA GLU A 67 3.70 -30.88 11.89
C GLU A 67 2.53 -30.19 12.61
N ARG A 68 1.34 -30.79 12.52
CA ARG A 68 0.19 -30.38 13.35
C ARG A 68 0.47 -30.77 14.81
N GLY A 69 0.59 -29.79 15.70
CA GLY A 69 0.92 -30.01 17.11
C GLY A 69 1.12 -28.72 17.91
N PRO A 70 1.62 -28.78 19.16
CA PRO A 70 1.78 -27.61 20.02
C PRO A 70 2.64 -26.49 19.41
N ARG A 71 3.68 -26.85 18.63
CA ARG A 71 4.53 -25.88 17.92
C ARG A 71 3.76 -25.12 16.83
N PHE A 72 2.94 -25.83 16.06
CA PHE A 72 2.06 -25.22 15.06
C PHE A 72 1.02 -24.32 15.72
N ALA A 73 0.42 -24.76 16.83
CA ALA A 73 -0.53 -23.94 17.58
C ALA A 73 0.12 -22.64 18.06
N ALA A 74 1.28 -22.72 18.74
CA ALA A 74 2.01 -21.54 19.22
C ALA A 74 2.44 -20.59 18.08
N TRP A 75 2.87 -21.11 16.95
CA TRP A 75 3.15 -20.29 15.78
C TRP A 75 1.89 -19.57 15.26
N VAL A 76 0.75 -20.28 15.20
CA VAL A 76 -0.53 -19.66 14.86
C VAL A 76 -0.93 -18.59 15.88
N ASP A 77 -0.78 -18.85 17.18
CA ASP A 77 -1.05 -17.88 18.27
C ASP A 77 -0.33 -16.56 18.00
N ASP A 78 1.00 -16.62 17.82
CA ASP A 78 1.87 -15.46 17.72
C ASP A 78 1.62 -14.70 16.41
N VAL A 79 1.73 -15.38 15.27
CA VAL A 79 1.63 -14.75 13.94
C VAL A 79 0.24 -14.20 13.69
N ALA A 80 -0.82 -14.91 14.07
CA ALA A 80 -2.19 -14.42 13.91
C ALA A 80 -2.45 -13.19 14.78
N GLY A 81 -1.92 -13.16 16.00
CA GLY A 81 -2.01 -12.02 16.90
C GLY A 81 -1.28 -10.79 16.37
N TRP A 82 -0.08 -10.96 15.82
CA TRP A 82 0.71 -9.85 15.27
C TRP A 82 0.08 -9.25 14.02
N LEU A 83 -0.51 -10.07 13.15
CA LEU A 83 -1.07 -9.67 11.85
C LEU A 83 -2.58 -9.35 11.88
N ASP A 84 -3.21 -9.37 13.06
CA ASP A 84 -4.67 -9.25 13.24
C ASP A 84 -5.47 -10.21 12.33
N ILE A 85 -4.97 -11.43 12.17
CA ILE A 85 -5.68 -12.50 11.47
C ILE A 85 -6.52 -13.25 12.52
N PRO A 86 -7.82 -13.51 12.30
CA PRO A 86 -8.56 -14.40 13.18
C PRO A 86 -7.85 -15.74 13.26
N ARG A 87 -7.49 -16.20 14.47
CA ARG A 87 -6.81 -17.48 14.68
C ARG A 87 -7.40 -18.62 13.86
N ARG A 88 -8.74 -18.71 13.82
CA ARG A 88 -9.44 -19.73 13.06
C ARG A 88 -9.19 -19.64 11.56
N ALA A 89 -9.08 -18.43 11.01
CA ALA A 89 -8.72 -18.19 9.63
C ALA A 89 -7.26 -18.56 9.36
N MET A 90 -6.35 -18.19 10.25
CA MET A 90 -4.94 -18.57 10.14
C MET A 90 -4.77 -20.11 10.08
N HIS A 91 -5.51 -20.84 10.92
CA HIS A 91 -5.54 -22.31 10.84
C HIS A 91 -6.02 -22.83 9.48
N ALA A 92 -7.04 -22.22 8.89
CA ALA A 92 -7.57 -22.62 7.58
C ALA A 92 -6.53 -22.47 6.48
N TYR A 93 -5.87 -21.31 6.41
CA TYR A 93 -4.83 -21.03 5.42
C TYR A 93 -3.64 -21.98 5.57
N ALA A 94 -3.13 -22.12 6.80
CA ALA A 94 -1.99 -22.98 7.06
C ALA A 94 -2.31 -24.47 6.81
N ALA A 95 -3.51 -24.94 7.18
CA ALA A 95 -3.93 -26.32 6.93
C ALA A 95 -4.11 -26.62 5.44
N ALA A 96 -4.66 -25.68 4.66
CA ALA A 96 -4.78 -25.79 3.21
C ALA A 96 -3.40 -25.83 2.54
N THR A 97 -2.47 -24.96 2.98
CA THR A 97 -1.08 -24.95 2.50
C THR A 97 -0.37 -26.28 2.76
N VAL A 98 -0.43 -26.81 3.99
CA VAL A 98 0.20 -28.12 4.31
C VAL A 98 -0.39 -29.23 3.44
N LYS A 99 -1.73 -29.31 3.34
CA LYS A 99 -2.42 -30.32 2.55
C LYS A 99 -2.06 -30.25 1.06
N LEU A 100 -1.93 -29.05 0.50
CA LEU A 100 -1.59 -28.88 -0.91
C LEU A 100 -0.10 -29.08 -1.17
N GLY A 101 0.79 -28.74 -0.23
CA GLY A 101 2.21 -29.06 -0.33
C GLY A 101 2.48 -30.57 -0.36
N GLU A 102 1.68 -31.37 0.34
CA GLU A 102 1.75 -32.84 0.24
C GLU A 102 1.22 -33.38 -1.10
N GLN A 103 0.23 -32.71 -1.70
CA GLN A 103 -0.42 -33.16 -2.94
C GLN A 103 0.27 -32.67 -4.21
N GLN A 104 0.85 -31.48 -4.17
CA GLN A 104 1.44 -30.75 -5.29
C GLN A 104 2.68 -29.96 -4.80
N PRO A 105 3.78 -30.65 -4.45
CA PRO A 105 4.97 -30.02 -3.85
C PRO A 105 5.60 -28.96 -4.75
N ASP A 106 5.57 -29.16 -6.07
CA ASP A 106 6.14 -28.23 -7.06
C ASP A 106 5.38 -26.90 -7.16
N CYS A 107 4.18 -26.80 -6.57
CA CYS A 107 3.41 -25.56 -6.56
C CYS A 107 4.01 -24.47 -5.64
N HIS A 108 4.75 -24.86 -4.60
CA HIS A 108 5.29 -23.94 -3.59
C HIS A 108 4.28 -22.94 -3.01
N LEU A 109 3.00 -23.34 -2.86
CA LEU A 109 1.98 -22.49 -2.25
C LEU A 109 2.36 -22.14 -0.80
N SER A 110 2.39 -20.85 -0.48
CA SER A 110 2.52 -20.36 0.89
C SER A 110 1.19 -19.90 1.48
N TRP A 111 1.04 -20.04 2.80
CA TRP A 111 -0.11 -19.58 3.56
C TRP A 111 -0.32 -18.07 3.41
N VAL A 112 0.74 -17.29 3.17
CA VAL A 112 0.67 -15.83 3.03
C VAL A 112 -0.16 -15.41 1.83
N THR A 113 -0.13 -16.19 0.74
CA THR A 113 -0.95 -15.95 -0.45
C THR A 113 -2.43 -16.17 -0.14
N LEU A 114 -2.77 -17.30 0.50
CA LEU A 114 -4.16 -17.59 0.90
C LEU A 114 -4.69 -16.56 1.90
N ALA A 115 -3.86 -16.19 2.90
CA ALA A 115 -4.20 -15.19 3.88
C ALA A 115 -4.36 -13.80 3.26
N GLY A 116 -3.49 -13.43 2.31
CA GLY A 116 -3.59 -12.19 1.55
C GLY A 116 -4.89 -12.12 0.75
N ILE A 117 -5.24 -13.17 0.02
CA ILE A 117 -6.55 -13.28 -0.67
C ILE A 117 -7.69 -13.13 0.34
N GLY A 118 -7.64 -13.85 1.46
CA GLY A 118 -8.68 -13.76 2.49
C GLY A 118 -8.84 -12.37 3.12
N ARG A 119 -7.73 -11.66 3.35
CA ARG A 119 -7.74 -10.27 3.86
C ARG A 119 -8.45 -9.35 2.89
N ILE A 120 -8.07 -9.39 1.60
CA ILE A 120 -8.61 -8.49 0.58
C ILE A 120 -10.04 -8.87 0.20
N ALA A 121 -10.38 -10.16 0.19
CA ALA A 121 -11.69 -10.64 -0.19
C ALA A 121 -12.78 -10.28 0.84
N SER A 122 -12.52 -10.41 2.14
CA SER A 122 -13.57 -10.24 3.15
C SER A 122 -13.08 -9.93 4.56
N ASP A 123 -11.84 -9.46 4.70
CA ASP A 123 -11.16 -9.33 5.99
C ASP A 123 -11.17 -10.65 6.77
N HIS A 124 -10.64 -11.71 6.15
CA HIS A 124 -10.57 -13.06 6.72
C HIS A 124 -11.94 -13.62 7.16
N GLY A 125 -13.00 -13.25 6.44
CA GLY A 125 -14.38 -13.62 6.73
C GLY A 125 -15.10 -12.69 7.72
N ARG A 126 -14.44 -11.67 8.27
CA ARG A 126 -15.08 -10.72 9.21
C ARG A 126 -16.21 -9.92 8.58
N ALA A 127 -16.29 -9.81 7.24
CA ALA A 127 -17.44 -9.24 6.56
C ALA A 127 -18.77 -9.94 6.93
N GLY A 128 -18.72 -11.24 7.23
CA GLY A 128 -19.84 -12.03 7.74
C GLY A 128 -19.98 -12.01 9.27
N GLY A 129 -19.20 -11.18 9.98
CA GLY A 129 -19.06 -11.20 11.43
C GLY A 129 -18.00 -12.19 11.91
N ARG A 130 -18.01 -12.51 13.21
CA ARG A 130 -17.00 -13.38 13.83
C ARG A 130 -17.01 -14.78 13.17
N ILE A 131 -15.84 -15.28 12.80
CA ILE A 131 -15.66 -16.66 12.34
C ILE A 131 -15.84 -17.61 13.53
N THR A 132 -16.72 -18.60 13.36
CA THR A 132 -17.01 -19.63 14.37
C THR A 132 -15.88 -20.64 14.48
N ALA A 133 -15.86 -21.45 15.55
CA ALA A 133 -14.88 -22.54 15.67
C ALA A 133 -14.94 -23.53 14.49
N ALA A 134 -16.12 -23.69 13.87
CA ALA A 134 -16.29 -24.50 12.67
C ALA A 134 -15.60 -23.91 11.43
N GLY A 135 -15.24 -22.62 11.40
CA GLY A 135 -14.67 -21.95 10.23
C GLY A 135 -15.68 -21.21 9.38
N VAL A 136 -16.95 -21.19 9.80
CA VAL A 136 -18.04 -20.51 9.09
C VAL A 136 -18.27 -19.11 9.70
N PRO A 137 -18.49 -18.05 8.90
CA PRO A 137 -18.84 -16.72 9.40
C PRO A 137 -20.22 -16.71 10.07
N ALA A 138 -20.43 -15.79 11.02
CA ALA A 138 -21.68 -15.68 11.77
C ALA A 138 -22.92 -15.43 10.87
N ARG A 139 -22.72 -14.76 9.74
CA ARG A 139 -23.71 -14.56 8.68
C ARG A 139 -23.09 -14.99 7.35
N PRO A 140 -23.85 -15.65 6.46
CA PRO A 140 -23.37 -15.96 5.12
C PRO A 140 -22.88 -14.69 4.40
N ILE A 141 -21.74 -14.79 3.74
CA ILE A 141 -21.13 -13.73 2.97
C ILE A 141 -21.54 -13.92 1.51
N GLY A 142 -22.32 -12.98 0.98
CA GLY A 142 -22.61 -12.88 -0.45
C GLY A 142 -21.48 -12.21 -1.22
N THR A 143 -21.76 -11.70 -2.42
CA THR A 143 -20.79 -10.91 -3.18
C THR A 143 -20.54 -9.60 -2.46
N ILE A 144 -19.27 -9.33 -2.17
CA ILE A 144 -18.80 -8.06 -1.63
C ILE A 144 -18.42 -7.18 -2.80
N GLU A 145 -19.03 -6.00 -2.86
CA GLU A 145 -18.72 -5.03 -3.89
C GLU A 145 -17.28 -4.54 -3.71
N LEU A 146 -16.47 -4.74 -4.76
CA LEU A 146 -15.14 -4.18 -4.88
C LEU A 146 -15.19 -3.23 -6.07
N ARG A 147 -14.77 -1.99 -5.84
CA ARG A 147 -14.64 -0.97 -6.89
C ARG A 147 -13.19 -0.63 -7.12
N ASP A 148 -12.86 -0.38 -8.38
CA ASP A 148 -11.62 0.30 -8.71
C ASP A 148 -11.76 1.81 -8.46
N PHE A 149 -10.72 2.57 -8.84
CA PHE A 149 -10.63 4.00 -8.58
C PHE A 149 -11.30 4.87 -9.63
N ALA A 150 -11.73 4.27 -10.74
CA ALA A 150 -12.69 4.88 -11.64
C ALA A 150 -14.13 4.73 -11.10
N GLY A 151 -14.31 3.96 -10.02
CA GLY A 151 -15.61 3.65 -9.44
C GLY A 151 -16.31 2.46 -10.11
N GLU A 152 -15.63 1.77 -11.02
CA GLU A 152 -16.16 0.60 -11.72
C GLU A 152 -16.20 -0.60 -10.78
N VAL A 153 -17.30 -1.37 -10.85
CA VAL A 153 -17.46 -2.57 -10.04
C VAL A 153 -16.60 -3.69 -10.66
N ILE A 154 -15.60 -4.13 -9.90
CA ILE A 154 -14.68 -5.22 -10.27
C ILE A 154 -14.91 -6.49 -9.45
N SER A 155 -15.92 -6.53 -8.58
CA SER A 155 -16.31 -7.76 -7.87
C SER A 155 -16.81 -8.85 -8.84
N LEU A 156 -16.47 -10.09 -8.56
CA LEU A 156 -16.92 -11.25 -9.33
C LEU A 156 -18.42 -11.52 -9.10
N PRO A 157 -19.27 -11.52 -10.15
CA PRO A 157 -20.70 -11.77 -10.00
C PRO A 157 -21.00 -13.12 -9.35
N GLY A 158 -21.79 -13.11 -8.27
CA GLY A 158 -22.18 -14.31 -7.54
C GLY A 158 -21.04 -14.94 -6.73
N ALA A 159 -19.90 -14.25 -6.57
CA ALA A 159 -18.87 -14.67 -5.63
C ALA A 159 -19.42 -14.72 -4.21
N ALA A 160 -18.95 -15.68 -3.42
CA ALA A 160 -19.47 -15.92 -2.08
C ALA A 160 -18.38 -16.38 -1.12
N GLY A 161 -18.72 -16.30 0.16
CA GLY A 161 -17.92 -16.82 1.26
C GLY A 161 -16.69 -15.97 1.59
N PRO A 162 -15.90 -16.42 2.57
CA PRO A 162 -14.74 -15.67 3.07
C PRO A 162 -13.65 -15.39 2.02
N MET A 163 -13.56 -16.20 0.98
CA MET A 163 -12.55 -16.05 -0.09
C MET A 163 -13.12 -15.42 -1.37
N GLN A 164 -14.40 -15.01 -1.37
CA GLN A 164 -15.09 -14.42 -2.53
C GLN A 164 -14.90 -15.23 -3.84
N LEU A 165 -15.11 -16.55 -3.76
CA LEU A 165 -14.89 -17.44 -4.90
C LEU A 165 -16.06 -17.37 -5.87
N SER A 166 -15.76 -17.18 -7.16
CA SER A 166 -16.80 -17.17 -8.21
C SER A 166 -17.51 -18.52 -8.32
N PRO A 167 -18.76 -18.55 -8.83
CA PRO A 167 -19.46 -19.81 -9.08
C PRO A 167 -18.69 -20.76 -10.01
N ALA A 168 -17.95 -20.22 -10.99
CA ALA A 168 -17.17 -21.02 -11.92
C ALA A 168 -15.96 -21.68 -11.24
N LEU A 169 -15.21 -20.91 -10.43
CA LEU A 169 -14.08 -21.42 -9.65
C LEU A 169 -14.57 -22.47 -8.66
N TRP A 170 -15.63 -22.17 -7.90
CA TRP A 170 -16.20 -23.09 -6.93
C TRP A 170 -16.64 -24.41 -7.57
N ARG A 171 -17.35 -24.38 -8.70
CA ARG A 171 -17.73 -25.62 -9.42
C ARG A 171 -16.54 -26.48 -9.84
N ARG A 172 -15.41 -25.86 -10.20
CA ARG A 172 -14.22 -26.58 -10.68
C ARG A 172 -13.37 -27.12 -9.53
N TRP A 173 -13.25 -26.39 -8.42
CA TRP A 173 -12.22 -26.63 -7.41
C TRP A 173 -12.75 -26.92 -5.99
N ALA A 174 -14.06 -26.84 -5.76
CA ALA A 174 -14.65 -27.11 -4.45
C ALA A 174 -14.21 -28.47 -3.89
N ALA A 175 -13.79 -28.47 -2.63
CA ALA A 175 -13.41 -29.66 -1.91
C ALA A 175 -13.65 -29.46 -0.42
N SER A 176 -14.13 -30.50 0.26
CA SER A 176 -14.24 -30.47 1.70
C SER A 176 -12.88 -30.71 2.35
N ALA A 177 -12.49 -29.84 3.27
CA ALA A 177 -11.30 -29.98 4.09
C ALA A 177 -11.49 -31.02 5.20
N SER A 178 -12.69 -31.10 5.77
CA SER A 178 -13.06 -31.99 6.89
C SER A 178 -13.68 -33.34 6.48
N GLY A 179 -14.02 -33.51 5.21
CA GLY A 179 -14.82 -34.63 4.71
C GLY A 179 -16.32 -34.32 4.76
N GLY A 180 -17.02 -34.58 3.65
CA GLY A 180 -18.43 -34.21 3.46
C GLY A 180 -18.67 -33.38 2.20
N ALA A 181 -19.85 -32.76 2.13
CA ALA A 181 -20.18 -31.84 1.05
C ALA A 181 -19.46 -30.49 1.24
N PRO A 182 -18.77 -29.96 0.22
CA PRO A 182 -18.04 -28.71 0.35
C PRO A 182 -18.99 -27.52 0.55
N ASN A 183 -18.61 -26.58 1.41
CA ASN A 183 -19.37 -25.37 1.70
C ASN A 183 -18.54 -24.11 1.45
N VAL A 184 -18.99 -23.24 0.53
CA VAL A 184 -18.25 -22.01 0.19
C VAL A 184 -18.16 -21.01 1.36
N GLN A 185 -19.07 -21.12 2.33
CA GLN A 185 -19.04 -20.31 3.54
C GLN A 185 -18.05 -20.86 4.58
N ASP A 186 -17.62 -22.12 4.45
CA ASP A 186 -16.58 -22.68 5.30
C ASP A 186 -15.21 -22.20 4.80
N LEU A 187 -14.47 -21.53 5.68
CA LEU A 187 -13.18 -20.96 5.34
C LEU A 187 -12.11 -22.02 5.03
N ASP A 188 -12.18 -23.23 5.59
CA ASP A 188 -11.24 -24.30 5.25
C ASP A 188 -11.47 -24.79 3.81
N ASP A 189 -12.73 -25.03 3.47
CA ASP A 189 -13.12 -25.50 2.13
C ASP A 189 -12.82 -24.42 1.09
N ALA A 190 -13.13 -23.15 1.40
CA ALA A 190 -12.84 -22.02 0.54
C ALA A 190 -11.33 -21.81 0.35
N ALA A 191 -10.52 -21.91 1.42
CA ALA A 191 -9.07 -21.82 1.32
C ALA A 191 -8.49 -22.99 0.51
N LEU A 192 -9.00 -24.20 0.69
CA LEU A 192 -8.58 -25.37 -0.09
C LEU A 192 -8.94 -25.24 -1.58
N ALA A 193 -10.15 -24.77 -1.90
CA ALA A 193 -10.58 -24.53 -3.27
C ALA A 193 -9.76 -23.43 -3.95
N ALA A 194 -9.48 -22.33 -3.25
CA ALA A 194 -8.61 -21.26 -3.73
C ALA A 194 -7.19 -21.80 -3.99
N GLY A 195 -6.62 -22.55 -3.04
CA GLY A 195 -5.29 -23.15 -3.17
C GLY A 195 -5.18 -24.10 -4.37
N ARG A 196 -6.22 -24.90 -4.63
CA ARG A 196 -6.27 -25.77 -5.83
C ARG A 196 -6.30 -24.98 -7.13
N ALA A 197 -7.02 -23.85 -7.15
CA ALA A 197 -7.05 -22.96 -8.32
C ALA A 197 -5.69 -22.28 -8.55
N LEU A 198 -5.04 -21.84 -7.46
CA LEU A 198 -3.70 -21.25 -7.50
C LEU A 198 -2.69 -22.25 -8.08
N CYS A 199 -2.65 -23.49 -7.57
CA CYS A 199 -1.75 -24.55 -8.01
C CYS A 199 -2.16 -25.23 -9.33
N ALA A 200 -3.22 -24.78 -9.99
CA ALA A 200 -3.64 -25.37 -11.26
C ALA A 200 -2.58 -25.17 -12.35
N ASP A 201 -2.66 -26.01 -13.39
CA ASP A 201 -1.89 -25.84 -14.63
C ASP A 201 -0.35 -25.94 -14.46
N GLY A 202 0.12 -26.55 -13.37
CA GLY A 202 1.55 -26.83 -13.14
C GLY A 202 2.38 -25.62 -12.71
N ARG A 203 1.74 -24.57 -12.21
CA ARG A 203 2.39 -23.33 -11.76
C ARG A 203 3.32 -23.56 -10.58
N ASP A 204 4.45 -22.86 -10.56
CA ASP A 204 5.32 -22.67 -9.40
C ASP A 204 5.08 -21.29 -8.78
N LEU A 205 4.40 -21.22 -7.64
CA LEU A 205 4.07 -19.96 -6.96
C LEU A 205 5.27 -19.31 -6.25
N ALA A 206 6.47 -19.90 -6.33
CA ALA A 206 7.72 -19.23 -6.00
C ALA A 206 8.23 -18.33 -7.14
N ASP A 207 7.74 -18.55 -8.37
CA ASP A 207 7.98 -17.67 -9.52
C ASP A 207 6.95 -16.53 -9.59
N GLY A 208 7.40 -15.33 -9.99
CA GLY A 208 6.56 -14.13 -9.99
C GLY A 208 5.43 -14.16 -11.02
N ASP A 209 5.71 -14.67 -12.22
CA ASP A 209 4.76 -14.70 -13.32
C ASP A 209 3.69 -15.79 -13.06
N ASP A 210 4.12 -16.95 -12.56
CA ASP A 210 3.23 -18.03 -12.17
C ASP A 210 2.38 -17.66 -10.95
N TRP A 211 2.96 -16.95 -9.97
CA TRP A 211 2.19 -16.42 -8.84
C TRP A 211 1.09 -15.46 -9.30
N LEU A 212 1.41 -14.52 -10.19
CA LEU A 212 0.42 -13.59 -10.76
C LEU A 212 -0.68 -14.35 -11.49
N ALA A 213 -0.31 -15.27 -12.38
CA ALA A 213 -1.27 -16.08 -13.13
C ALA A 213 -2.18 -16.89 -12.20
N GLY A 214 -1.63 -17.43 -11.11
CA GLY A 214 -2.38 -18.11 -10.07
C GLY A 214 -3.41 -17.20 -9.41
N VAL A 215 -3.02 -16.03 -8.90
CA VAL A 215 -3.95 -15.12 -8.22
C VAL A 215 -4.99 -14.55 -9.18
N SER A 216 -4.62 -14.25 -10.44
CA SER A 216 -5.57 -13.87 -11.49
C SER A 216 -6.60 -14.97 -11.76
N ALA A 217 -6.23 -16.25 -11.66
CA ALA A 217 -7.19 -17.34 -11.79
C ALA A 217 -8.23 -17.37 -10.65
N VAL A 218 -7.92 -16.76 -9.49
CA VAL A 218 -8.88 -16.58 -8.39
C VAL A 218 -9.75 -15.35 -8.60
N HIS A 219 -9.13 -14.21 -8.92
CA HIS A 219 -9.79 -12.95 -9.20
C HIS A 219 -8.92 -12.09 -10.11
N ASP A 220 -9.34 -11.94 -11.36
CA ASP A 220 -8.59 -11.21 -12.39
C ASP A 220 -8.90 -9.71 -12.36
N ALA A 221 -8.32 -9.00 -11.39
CA ALA A 221 -8.40 -7.54 -11.31
C ALA A 221 -7.09 -6.95 -10.79
N PRO A 222 -6.45 -6.00 -11.50
CA PRO A 222 -5.16 -5.42 -11.10
C PRO A 222 -5.13 -4.89 -9.65
N LEU A 223 -6.21 -4.24 -9.21
CA LEU A 223 -6.34 -3.75 -7.84
C LEU A 223 -6.29 -4.89 -6.82
N PHE A 224 -7.05 -5.95 -7.06
CA PHE A 224 -7.08 -7.11 -6.17
C PHE A 224 -5.68 -7.75 -6.09
N LEU A 225 -5.02 -7.94 -7.24
CA LEU A 225 -3.69 -8.53 -7.35
C LEU A 225 -2.64 -7.74 -6.57
N HIS A 226 -2.54 -6.43 -6.77
CA HIS A 226 -1.56 -5.58 -6.08
C HIS A 226 -1.79 -5.55 -4.56
N ARG A 227 -3.05 -5.51 -4.12
CA ARG A 227 -3.38 -5.55 -2.68
C ARG A 227 -3.06 -6.91 -2.05
N VAL A 228 -3.30 -8.01 -2.77
CA VAL A 228 -2.91 -9.35 -2.31
C VAL A 228 -1.39 -9.48 -2.24
N LEU A 229 -0.66 -9.01 -3.25
CA LEU A 229 0.80 -9.02 -3.28
C LEU A 229 1.38 -8.25 -2.10
N ALA A 230 0.94 -7.01 -1.89
CA ALA A 230 1.41 -6.18 -0.78
C ALA A 230 1.11 -6.84 0.57
N THR A 231 -0.10 -7.36 0.76
CA THR A 231 -0.50 -8.05 1.99
C THR A 231 0.33 -9.31 2.22
N ALA A 232 0.55 -10.12 1.19
CA ALA A 232 1.34 -11.35 1.26
C ALA A 232 2.81 -11.07 1.60
N ASN A 233 3.42 -10.01 1.07
CA ASN A 233 4.77 -9.60 1.45
C ASN A 233 4.89 -9.19 2.91
N VAL A 234 3.92 -8.42 3.42
CA VAL A 234 3.88 -8.05 4.84
C VAL A 234 3.75 -9.28 5.71
N TYR A 235 2.82 -10.18 5.36
CA TYR A 235 2.61 -11.43 6.09
C TYR A 235 3.83 -12.34 6.06
N GLY A 236 4.50 -12.46 4.92
CA GLY A 236 5.76 -13.21 4.78
C GLY A 236 6.87 -12.60 5.63
N THR A 237 7.05 -11.28 5.55
CA THR A 237 8.07 -10.55 6.32
C THR A 237 7.88 -10.70 7.82
N VAL A 238 6.66 -10.53 8.31
CA VAL A 238 6.33 -10.74 9.73
C VAL A 238 6.42 -12.21 10.12
N GLY A 239 5.95 -13.12 9.26
CA GLY A 239 5.98 -14.56 9.52
C GLY A 239 7.40 -15.14 9.61
N MET A 240 8.37 -14.52 8.94
CA MET A 240 9.78 -14.93 8.94
C MET A 240 10.63 -14.28 10.05
N SER A 241 10.20 -13.15 10.62
CA SER A 241 11.01 -12.40 11.60
C SER A 241 11.20 -13.11 12.94
N GLY A 242 10.32 -14.06 13.27
CA GLY A 242 10.29 -14.77 14.55
C GLY A 242 10.00 -13.87 15.77
N THR A 243 9.68 -12.59 15.55
CA THR A 243 9.46 -11.59 16.60
C THR A 243 8.33 -10.65 16.22
N ALA A 244 7.66 -10.10 17.23
CA ALA A 244 6.55 -9.17 17.02
C ALA A 244 7.01 -7.94 16.22
N PRO A 245 6.27 -7.52 15.17
CA PRO A 245 6.60 -6.34 14.40
C PRO A 245 6.35 -5.06 15.22
N ASN A 246 7.02 -3.98 14.84
CA ASN A 246 6.67 -2.66 15.36
C ASN A 246 5.22 -2.32 14.95
N ARG A 247 4.36 -2.04 15.95
CA ARG A 247 2.92 -1.80 15.72
C ARG A 247 2.66 -0.55 14.87
N ALA A 248 3.46 0.49 15.03
CA ALA A 248 3.31 1.72 14.26
C ALA A 248 3.67 1.48 12.79
N ALA A 249 4.78 0.79 12.54
CA ALA A 249 5.18 0.38 11.19
C ALA A 249 4.11 -0.49 10.50
N LEU A 250 3.59 -1.51 11.21
CA LEU A 250 2.53 -2.37 10.66
C LEU A 250 1.25 -1.57 10.35
N THR A 251 0.86 -0.65 11.24
CA THR A 251 -0.30 0.23 11.03
C THR A 251 -0.13 1.12 9.80
N ALA A 252 1.05 1.73 9.64
CA ALA A 252 1.36 2.57 8.48
C ALA A 252 1.33 1.77 7.17
N VAL A 253 1.91 0.58 7.15
CA VAL A 253 1.91 -0.30 5.98
C VAL A 253 0.50 -0.80 5.66
N THR A 254 -0.30 -1.22 6.64
CA THR A 254 -1.70 -1.63 6.41
C THR A 254 -2.51 -0.49 5.82
N PHE A 255 -2.33 0.73 6.32
CA PHE A 255 -2.96 1.91 5.72
C PHE A 255 -2.54 2.08 4.25
N ALA A 256 -1.25 1.99 3.94
CA ALA A 256 -0.75 2.13 2.57
C ALA A 256 -1.31 1.07 1.62
N ILE A 257 -1.48 -0.18 2.06
CA ILE A 257 -2.13 -1.26 1.29
C ILE A 257 -3.56 -0.89 0.92
N GLU A 258 -4.32 -0.32 1.86
CA GLU A 258 -5.71 0.11 1.60
C GLU A 258 -5.76 1.22 0.54
N LYS A 259 -4.69 2.03 0.43
CA LYS A 259 -4.59 3.12 -0.55
C LYS A 259 -4.12 2.67 -1.93
N ILE A 260 -3.60 1.45 -2.08
CA ILE A 260 -3.20 0.91 -3.39
C ILE A 260 -4.33 1.07 -4.39
N GLY A 261 -3.97 1.66 -5.53
CA GLY A 261 -4.74 1.99 -6.71
C GLY A 261 -5.35 3.40 -6.71
N LEU A 262 -5.34 4.15 -5.59
CA LEU A 262 -5.69 5.58 -5.62
C LEU A 262 -4.76 6.33 -6.56
N PRO A 263 -5.25 7.34 -7.31
CA PRO A 263 -4.43 8.06 -8.27
C PRO A 263 -3.30 8.84 -7.60
N TYR A 264 -2.20 9.01 -8.34
CA TYR A 264 -1.23 10.03 -8.00
C TYR A 264 -1.83 11.43 -8.18
N VAL A 265 -1.67 12.29 -7.18
CA VAL A 265 -2.04 13.69 -7.22
C VAL A 265 -0.89 14.51 -6.65
N TRP A 266 -0.29 15.39 -7.46
CA TRP A 266 0.77 16.28 -6.98
C TRP A 266 0.27 17.18 -5.84
N GLY A 267 0.93 17.13 -4.69
CA GLY A 267 0.49 17.82 -3.47
C GLY A 267 -0.63 17.10 -2.71
N GLY A 268 -1.13 15.97 -3.21
CA GLY A 268 -2.27 15.25 -2.66
C GLY A 268 -1.98 14.55 -1.33
N ASN A 269 -2.95 14.60 -0.42
CA ASN A 269 -2.90 14.09 0.95
C ASN A 269 -3.92 12.97 1.22
N GLY A 270 -4.60 12.50 0.17
CA GLY A 270 -5.59 11.45 0.25
C GLY A 270 -7.03 11.94 0.25
N THR A 271 -7.93 10.98 0.02
CA THR A 271 -9.38 11.21 -0.07
C THR A 271 -9.98 11.70 1.24
N GLU A 272 -9.42 11.31 2.39
CA GLU A 272 -9.84 11.84 3.70
C GLU A 272 -9.59 13.35 3.85
N GLN A 273 -8.70 13.92 3.04
CA GLN A 273 -8.39 15.35 3.02
C GLN A 273 -9.06 16.08 1.83
N GLY A 274 -9.91 15.39 1.07
CA GLY A 274 -10.62 15.95 -0.08
C GLY A 274 -9.86 15.88 -1.41
N ASP A 275 -8.67 15.28 -1.44
CA ASP A 275 -7.92 15.05 -2.67
C ASP A 275 -8.39 13.77 -3.38
N ALA A 276 -8.23 13.66 -4.69
CA ALA A 276 -8.55 12.42 -5.41
C ALA A 276 -7.61 11.26 -5.03
N GLY A 277 -6.42 11.56 -4.50
CA GLY A 277 -5.39 10.59 -4.16
C GLY A 277 -4.17 11.25 -3.50
N PHE A 278 -2.99 10.71 -3.73
CA PHE A 278 -1.78 11.05 -2.97
C PHE A 278 -0.60 11.44 -3.87
N ASP A 279 0.30 12.31 -3.40
CA ASP A 279 1.70 12.23 -3.85
C ASP A 279 2.51 11.31 -2.92
N CYS A 280 3.76 11.04 -3.30
CA CYS A 280 4.65 10.12 -2.60
C CYS A 280 4.74 10.40 -1.09
N SER A 281 5.05 11.65 -0.74
CA SER A 281 5.21 12.08 0.64
C SER A 281 3.89 12.32 1.38
N GLY A 282 2.79 12.59 0.66
CA GLY A 282 1.44 12.67 1.21
C GLY A 282 0.96 11.29 1.67
N LEU A 283 1.23 10.24 0.89
CA LEU A 283 0.93 8.86 1.27
C LEU A 283 1.67 8.46 2.56
N THR A 284 2.97 8.71 2.64
CA THR A 284 3.77 8.36 3.83
C THR A 284 3.34 9.15 5.05
N THR A 285 3.03 10.45 4.89
CA THR A 285 2.52 11.30 5.97
C THR A 285 1.20 10.77 6.53
N ALA A 286 0.25 10.43 5.65
CA ALA A 286 -1.05 9.91 6.08
C ALA A 286 -0.94 8.52 6.74
N ALA A 287 -0.08 7.64 6.20
CA ALA A 287 0.19 6.32 6.75
C ALA A 287 0.73 6.39 8.18
N TYR A 288 1.74 7.22 8.42
CA TYR A 288 2.33 7.38 9.74
C TYR A 288 1.44 8.18 10.70
N ALA A 289 0.66 9.13 10.20
CA ALA A 289 -0.35 9.81 11.02
C ALA A 289 -1.39 8.82 11.56
N ARG A 290 -1.80 7.82 10.76
CA ARG A 290 -2.68 6.73 11.22
C ARG A 290 -2.05 5.91 12.36
N ALA A 291 -0.73 5.80 12.38
CA ALA A 291 0.07 5.15 13.40
C ALA A 291 0.42 6.07 14.59
N GLY A 292 -0.04 7.32 14.60
CA GLY A 292 0.25 8.30 15.66
C GLY A 292 1.61 8.99 15.55
N ILE A 293 2.31 8.85 14.42
CA ILE A 293 3.62 9.47 14.17
C ILE A 293 3.45 10.62 13.17
N THR A 294 3.93 11.80 13.53
CA THR A 294 3.87 12.97 12.64
C THR A 294 5.10 13.04 11.77
N LEU A 295 4.91 12.93 10.45
CA LEU A 295 5.95 13.20 9.47
C LEU A 295 5.79 14.61 8.89
N LEU A 296 6.90 15.20 8.49
CA LEU A 296 6.88 16.42 7.69
C LEU A 296 6.36 16.13 6.28
N ARG A 297 5.78 17.14 5.62
CA ARG A 297 4.96 16.92 4.44
C ARG A 297 5.72 16.47 3.20
N THR A 298 6.96 16.91 2.98
CA THR A 298 7.70 16.63 1.74
C THR A 298 8.74 15.53 1.95
N ALA A 299 9.06 14.78 0.89
CA ALA A 299 10.07 13.71 0.93
C ALA A 299 11.43 14.21 1.47
N HIS A 300 11.86 15.40 1.05
CA HIS A 300 13.09 16.02 1.56
C HIS A 300 13.05 16.36 3.05
N TRP A 301 11.93 16.86 3.55
CA TRP A 301 11.81 17.13 4.99
C TRP A 301 11.68 15.84 5.80
N GLN A 302 11.02 14.81 5.27
CA GLN A 302 10.99 13.48 5.88
C GLN A 302 12.41 12.92 6.01
N TYR A 303 13.19 12.90 4.93
CA TYR A 303 14.58 12.43 4.93
C TYR A 303 15.43 13.10 6.00
N ASN A 304 15.32 14.42 6.15
CA ASN A 304 16.09 15.20 7.12
C ASN A 304 15.55 15.15 8.56
N SER A 305 14.43 14.48 8.82
CA SER A 305 13.79 14.45 10.15
C SER A 305 13.67 13.07 10.78
N VAL A 306 13.73 12.00 9.98
CA VAL A 306 13.63 10.62 10.48
C VAL A 306 15.03 10.04 10.76
N PRO A 307 15.18 9.11 11.72
CA PRO A 307 16.43 8.36 11.90
C PRO A 307 16.83 7.61 10.61
N LEU A 308 17.95 7.98 10.01
CA LEU A 308 18.45 7.33 8.79
C LEU A 308 19.25 6.06 9.13
N LEU A 309 19.07 5.00 8.35
CA LEU A 309 19.85 3.77 8.45
C LEU A 309 21.34 4.06 8.19
N GLN A 310 22.21 3.41 8.95
CA GLN A 310 23.67 3.59 8.86
C GLN A 310 24.36 2.33 8.33
N GLY A 311 25.51 2.51 7.67
CA GLY A 311 26.36 1.40 7.24
C GLY A 311 25.64 0.44 6.29
N ASP A 312 25.61 -0.84 6.67
CA ASP A 312 25.03 -1.95 5.91
C ASP A 312 23.62 -2.37 6.38
N GLU A 313 23.00 -1.57 7.27
CA GLU A 313 21.64 -1.81 7.71
C GLU A 313 20.68 -1.95 6.53
N GLN A 314 19.93 -3.05 6.53
CA GLN A 314 18.90 -3.30 5.53
C GLN A 314 17.56 -2.71 5.95
N PRO A 315 16.75 -2.19 5.00
CA PRO A 315 15.40 -1.74 5.29
C PRO A 315 14.54 -2.83 5.94
N ARG A 316 13.74 -2.41 6.90
CA ARG A 316 12.76 -3.23 7.63
C ARG A 316 11.34 -2.74 7.33
N LEU A 317 10.36 -3.59 7.61
CA LEU A 317 8.94 -3.27 7.41
C LEU A 317 8.61 -1.89 7.98
N GLY A 318 8.08 -1.00 7.13
CA GLY A 318 7.72 0.37 7.47
C GLY A 318 8.80 1.42 7.18
N ASP A 319 10.08 1.04 7.03
CA ASP A 319 11.13 2.01 6.73
C ASP A 319 10.78 2.82 5.46
N LEU A 320 11.00 4.12 5.51
CA LEU A 320 10.83 5.01 4.37
C LEU A 320 12.04 4.86 3.44
N ILE A 321 11.78 4.73 2.14
CA ILE A 321 12.78 4.58 1.09
C ILE A 321 12.84 5.89 0.32
N PHE A 322 14.01 6.53 0.23
CA PHE A 322 14.17 7.87 -0.35
C PHE A 322 14.97 7.85 -1.65
N TYR A 323 14.62 8.74 -2.58
CA TYR A 323 15.33 8.90 -3.85
C TYR A 323 15.62 10.37 -4.16
N GLY A 324 16.77 10.61 -4.77
CA GLY A 324 17.30 11.90 -5.14
C GLY A 324 18.72 12.12 -4.64
N ASP A 325 19.09 13.38 -4.46
CA ASP A 325 20.39 13.78 -3.95
C ASP A 325 20.22 14.38 -2.54
N PRO A 326 20.77 13.72 -1.48
CA PRO A 326 20.72 14.23 -0.11
C PRO A 326 21.25 15.67 0.05
N ALA A 327 22.21 16.09 -0.79
CA ALA A 327 22.81 17.42 -0.70
C ALA A 327 21.92 18.51 -1.31
N THR A 328 21.02 18.17 -2.22
CA THR A 328 20.25 19.16 -2.99
C THR A 328 18.75 18.96 -2.91
N LYS A 329 18.25 17.77 -3.24
CA LYS A 329 16.82 17.47 -3.26
C LYS A 329 16.56 15.96 -3.22
N ILE A 330 15.79 15.55 -2.21
CA ILE A 330 15.07 14.27 -2.22
C ILE A 330 13.72 14.53 -2.87
N HIS A 331 13.44 13.84 -3.97
CA HIS A 331 12.25 14.11 -4.79
C HIS A 331 11.18 13.02 -4.66
N HIS A 332 11.51 11.85 -4.13
CA HIS A 332 10.58 10.74 -3.99
C HIS A 332 10.75 9.99 -2.67
N VAL A 333 9.67 9.36 -2.21
CA VAL A 333 9.64 8.50 -1.02
C VAL A 333 8.60 7.39 -1.14
N GLY A 334 8.92 6.19 -0.66
CA GLY A 334 7.99 5.06 -0.50
C GLY A 334 8.08 4.41 0.88
N ILE A 335 7.20 3.44 1.17
CA ILE A 335 7.21 2.66 2.42
C ILE A 335 7.62 1.22 2.12
N TYR A 336 8.70 0.75 2.73
CA TYR A 336 9.18 -0.61 2.56
C TYR A 336 8.22 -1.64 3.17
N ILE A 337 7.89 -2.69 2.42
CA ILE A 337 6.95 -3.74 2.83
C ILE A 337 7.61 -5.12 2.98
N GLY A 338 8.95 -5.17 2.92
CA GLY A 338 9.70 -6.41 2.85
C GLY A 338 9.84 -6.94 1.43
N ASN A 339 10.54 -8.07 1.30
CA ASN A 339 10.79 -8.73 0.00
C ASN A 339 11.36 -7.80 -1.09
N GLN A 340 12.21 -6.84 -0.72
CA GLN A 340 12.75 -5.84 -1.65
C GLN A 340 11.66 -5.00 -2.35
N GLN A 341 10.50 -4.84 -1.72
CA GLN A 341 9.37 -4.09 -2.27
C GLN A 341 8.98 -2.94 -1.38
N MET A 342 8.36 -1.93 -2.00
CA MET A 342 7.77 -0.79 -1.33
C MET A 342 6.39 -0.47 -1.92
N ILE A 343 5.57 0.23 -1.15
CA ILE A 343 4.38 0.91 -1.65
C ILE A 343 4.70 2.39 -1.79
N ASP A 344 4.39 2.97 -2.94
CA ASP A 344 4.56 4.39 -3.19
C ASP A 344 3.42 4.95 -4.06
N ALA A 345 3.29 6.28 -4.06
CA ALA A 345 2.52 7.03 -5.05
C ALA A 345 3.52 7.61 -6.06
N PRO A 346 3.74 6.94 -7.21
CA PRO A 346 4.96 7.10 -8.01
C PRO A 346 5.06 8.43 -8.76
N THR A 347 4.14 8.69 -9.70
CA THR A 347 4.15 9.88 -10.54
C THR A 347 2.82 10.09 -11.25
N PHE A 348 2.68 11.20 -11.97
CA PHE A 348 1.50 11.54 -12.76
C PHE A 348 1.09 10.40 -13.70
N GLY A 349 -0.22 10.16 -13.75
CA GLY A 349 -0.78 9.11 -14.60
C GLY A 349 -0.46 7.70 -14.11
N GLN A 350 -0.12 7.52 -12.84
CA GLN A 350 -0.02 6.21 -12.20
C GLN A 350 -0.80 6.23 -10.88
N ALA A 351 -1.08 5.04 -10.36
CA ALA A 351 -1.75 4.85 -9.09
C ALA A 351 -0.76 4.46 -7.99
N VAL A 352 -1.19 4.57 -6.72
CA VAL A 352 -0.47 3.97 -5.59
C VAL A 352 -0.33 2.48 -5.85
N GLN A 353 0.88 1.95 -5.81
CA GLN A 353 1.12 0.55 -6.18
C GLN A 353 2.37 0.00 -5.52
N VAL A 354 2.66 -1.28 -5.80
CA VAL A 354 3.87 -1.94 -5.32
C VAL A 354 4.96 -1.85 -6.37
N HIS A 355 6.17 -1.47 -5.95
CA HIS A 355 7.37 -1.51 -6.77
C HIS A 355 8.52 -2.20 -6.05
N ASN A 356 9.52 -2.66 -6.80
CA ASN A 356 10.81 -2.96 -6.22
C ASN A 356 11.40 -1.67 -5.64
N TYR A 357 11.92 -1.72 -4.42
CA TYR A 357 12.52 -0.55 -3.79
C TYR A 357 13.89 -0.20 -4.39
N ARG A 358 14.51 -1.11 -5.15
CA ARG A 358 15.74 -0.86 -5.90
C ARG A 358 15.59 -1.32 -7.34
N THR A 359 16.16 -0.53 -8.25
CA THR A 359 16.33 -0.88 -9.66
C THR A 359 17.71 -0.43 -10.15
N PRO A 360 18.37 -1.15 -11.07
CA PRO A 360 19.65 -0.74 -11.60
C PRO A 360 19.61 0.71 -12.15
N GLY A 361 20.49 1.57 -11.64
CA GLY A 361 20.56 2.97 -12.05
C GLY A 361 19.57 3.91 -11.35
N ASP A 362 18.89 3.45 -10.30
CA ASP A 362 18.13 4.33 -9.42
C ASP A 362 19.02 5.36 -8.71
N ASP A 363 18.42 6.46 -8.27
CA ASP A 363 19.03 7.49 -7.43
C ASP A 363 18.65 7.30 -5.95
N TYR A 364 18.75 6.05 -5.48
CA TYR A 364 18.50 5.72 -4.07
C TYR A 364 19.38 6.54 -3.13
N ALA A 365 18.74 7.30 -2.24
CA ALA A 365 19.38 8.26 -1.34
C ALA A 365 19.53 7.73 0.10
N GLY A 366 18.94 6.58 0.40
CA GLY A 366 18.94 5.96 1.72
C GLY A 366 17.55 5.57 2.19
N ALA A 367 17.49 5.00 3.39
CA ALA A 367 16.26 4.64 4.07
C ALA A 367 16.23 5.26 5.47
N GLY A 368 15.03 5.53 5.97
CA GLY A 368 14.82 6.07 7.31
C GLY A 368 13.75 5.32 8.08
N ARG A 369 13.83 5.31 9.40
CA ARG A 369 13.01 4.50 10.30
C ARG A 369 12.20 5.38 11.24
N PRO A 370 10.96 5.77 10.88
CA PRO A 370 10.18 6.70 11.69
C PRO A 370 9.64 6.12 13.00
N ALA A 371 9.57 4.79 13.11
CA ALA A 371 8.91 4.09 14.20
C ALA A 371 9.84 3.65 15.34
N ASP A 372 11.11 4.07 15.31
CA ASP A 372 12.14 3.76 16.32
C ASP A 372 12.35 4.88 17.34
#